data_AF-A0A1C4Y585-F1
#
_entry.id   AF-A0A1C4Y585-F1
#
_cell.length_a   1.000
_cell.length_b   1.000
_cell.length_c   1.000
_cell.angle_alpha   90.00
_cell.angle_beta   90.00
_cell.angle_gamma   90.00
#
_symmetry.space_group_name_H-M   'P 1'
#
loop_
_entity.id
_entity.type
_entity.pdbx_description
1 polymer ?
#
loop_
_entity_poly.entity_id
_entity_poly.type
_entity_poly.pdbx_seq_one_letter_code
_entity_poly.pdbx_strand_id
1 'polypeptide(L)'
;MGTVGDMALSSGDRTTDTDLAALADLLAGPLLPAARGLLGCRLHAGGVTARITEVEAYAGSGGDPASHAHRGRTPRNAVMFGPAGYAYVYFTYGMHWCMNVVTGVEGEASAVLLRAGEVVDGLATARERRPAIRRDLDLARGPARLCSALGIDREAYGAYLLGDGPVRLRPPARPVPSETVVAGPRVGVTGAHDLPWRFWLDGDPTVSAYRRHVPRVRR
;
A
#
# COMPACT_ATOMS: atom_id res chain seq x y z
N MET A 1 42.32 0.16 -25.87
CA MET A 1 41.15 1.05 -26.01
C MET A 1 39.92 0.16 -26.12
N GLY A 2 39.35 -0.23 -24.98
CA GLY A 2 38.17 -1.10 -24.92
C GLY A 2 36.91 -0.25 -24.95
N THR A 3 36.07 -0.52 -25.93
CA THR A 3 34.71 -0.01 -26.10
C THR A 3 33.87 -0.28 -24.86
N VAL A 4 33.37 0.78 -24.24
CA VAL A 4 32.38 0.72 -23.15
C VAL A 4 31.07 0.25 -23.77
N GLY A 5 30.61 -0.91 -23.29
CA GLY A 5 29.34 -1.51 -23.70
C GLY A 5 28.18 -0.60 -23.35
N ASP A 6 27.35 -0.36 -24.35
CA ASP A 6 26.06 0.28 -24.26
C ASP A 6 25.14 -0.63 -23.42
N MET A 7 24.99 -0.28 -22.14
CA MET A 7 24.16 -1.04 -21.20
C MET A 7 22.71 -0.63 -21.45
N ALA A 8 22.07 -1.31 -22.39
CA ALA A 8 20.66 -1.15 -22.71
C ALA A 8 19.81 -1.28 -21.43
N LEU A 9 19.17 -0.18 -21.04
CA LEU A 9 18.11 -0.14 -20.04
C LEU A 9 16.98 -1.08 -20.48
N SER A 10 16.66 -2.06 -19.64
CA SER A 10 15.58 -3.03 -19.83
C SER A 10 14.25 -2.33 -20.12
N SER A 11 13.62 -2.71 -21.24
CA SER A 11 12.44 -2.12 -21.87
C SER A 11 11.11 -2.43 -21.15
N GLY A 12 11.04 -2.29 -19.82
CA GLY A 12 9.96 -2.88 -19.01
C GLY A 12 8.92 -1.96 -18.37
N ASP A 13 9.05 -0.63 -18.42
CA ASP A 13 8.23 0.25 -17.57
C ASP A 13 8.02 1.65 -18.17
N ARG A 14 7.32 1.74 -19.30
CA ARG A 14 6.83 3.06 -19.78
C ARG A 14 5.42 3.27 -19.26
N THR A 15 5.31 3.70 -18.00
CA THR A 15 4.10 4.35 -17.53
C THR A 15 3.88 5.60 -18.37
N THR A 16 2.70 5.74 -18.98
CA THR A 16 2.35 6.96 -19.71
C THR A 16 1.71 7.99 -18.79
N ASP A 17 1.75 9.27 -19.16
CA ASP A 17 1.00 10.31 -18.45
C ASP A 17 -0.50 10.00 -18.39
N THR A 18 -1.03 9.36 -19.42
CA THR A 18 -2.42 8.88 -19.46
C THR A 18 -2.70 7.82 -18.39
N ASP A 19 -1.78 6.87 -18.18
CA ASP A 19 -1.96 5.84 -17.16
C ASP A 19 -1.90 6.44 -15.74
N LEU A 20 -1.05 7.45 -15.53
CA LEU A 20 -0.98 8.18 -14.26
C LEU A 20 -2.23 9.02 -14.01
N ALA A 21 -2.76 9.70 -15.03
CA ALA A 21 -4.00 10.44 -14.93
C ALA A 21 -5.18 9.53 -14.60
N ALA A 22 -5.29 8.37 -15.26
CA ALA A 22 -6.33 7.38 -14.96
C ALA A 22 -6.22 6.85 -13.52
N LEU A 23 -5.01 6.63 -13.02
CA LEU A 23 -4.79 6.27 -11.61
C LEU A 23 -5.17 7.41 -10.66
N ALA A 24 -4.86 8.66 -11.00
CA ALA A 24 -5.26 9.82 -10.20
C ALA A 24 -6.80 9.92 -10.09
N ASP A 25 -7.51 9.80 -11.21
CA ASP A 25 -8.97 9.82 -11.26
C ASP A 25 -9.59 8.67 -10.45
N LEU A 26 -9.03 7.46 -10.59
CA LEU A 26 -9.44 6.31 -9.80
C LEU A 26 -9.28 6.56 -8.29
N LEU A 27 -8.15 7.13 -7.86
CA LEU A 27 -7.88 7.41 -6.45
C LEU A 27 -8.78 8.52 -5.89
N ALA A 28 -9.13 9.51 -6.70
CA ALA A 28 -10.07 10.57 -6.33
C ALA A 28 -11.54 10.10 -6.30
N GLY A 29 -11.83 8.94 -6.90
CA GLY A 29 -13.15 8.32 -6.93
C GLY A 29 -13.56 7.59 -5.64
N PRO A 30 -14.59 6.73 -5.71
CA PRO A 30 -15.11 6.02 -4.55
C PRO A 30 -14.07 5.06 -3.92
N LEU A 31 -14.06 4.97 -2.57
CA LEU A 31 -13.07 4.24 -1.78
C LEU A 31 -12.86 2.77 -2.20
N LEU A 32 -13.93 2.01 -2.40
CA LEU A 32 -13.80 0.57 -2.69
C LEU A 32 -13.26 0.30 -4.11
N PRO A 33 -13.74 0.98 -5.17
CA PRO A 33 -13.05 0.99 -6.46
C PRO A 33 -11.59 1.38 -6.38
N ALA A 34 -11.26 2.47 -5.67
CA ALA A 34 -9.87 2.91 -5.50
C ALA A 34 -9.01 1.83 -4.82
N ALA A 35 -9.52 1.21 -3.75
CA ALA A 35 -8.84 0.12 -3.07
C ALA A 35 -8.59 -1.08 -4.00
N ARG A 36 -9.59 -1.50 -4.78
CA ARG A 36 -9.43 -2.61 -5.73
C ARG A 36 -8.41 -2.28 -6.81
N GLY A 37 -8.43 -1.08 -7.35
CA GLY A 37 -7.52 -0.67 -8.43
C GLY A 37 -6.08 -0.43 -7.98
N LEU A 38 -5.82 -0.36 -6.66
CA LEU A 38 -4.45 -0.39 -6.13
C LEU A 38 -3.78 -1.78 -6.23
N LEU A 39 -4.55 -2.85 -6.41
CA LEU A 39 -3.97 -4.18 -6.62
C LEU A 39 -3.23 -4.23 -7.95
N GLY A 40 -2.02 -4.80 -7.93
CA GLY A 40 -1.10 -4.85 -9.06
C GLY A 40 -0.29 -3.57 -9.28
N CYS A 41 -0.69 -2.42 -8.72
CA CYS A 41 0.09 -1.19 -8.80
C CYS A 41 1.49 -1.40 -8.20
N ARG A 42 2.46 -0.61 -8.67
CA ARG A 42 3.87 -0.69 -8.25
C ARG A 42 4.19 0.46 -7.30
N LEU A 43 4.66 0.12 -6.11
CA LEU A 43 5.17 1.07 -5.13
C LEU A 43 6.69 1.06 -5.16
N HIS A 44 7.29 2.20 -5.50
CA HIS A 44 8.73 2.40 -5.56
C HIS A 44 9.17 3.25 -4.38
N ALA A 45 10.13 2.77 -3.59
CA ALA A 45 10.77 3.55 -2.53
C ALA A 45 12.12 2.94 -2.15
N GLY A 46 13.09 3.79 -1.81
CA GLY A 46 14.38 3.34 -1.27
C GLY A 46 15.10 2.31 -2.15
N GLY A 47 15.02 2.43 -3.48
CA GLY A 47 15.65 1.48 -4.41
C GLY A 47 14.98 0.10 -4.48
N VAL A 48 13.75 -0.05 -4.01
CA VAL A 48 12.95 -1.27 -4.06
C VAL A 48 11.61 -0.97 -4.74
N THR A 49 11.14 -1.91 -5.56
CA THR A 49 9.80 -1.86 -6.15
C THR A 49 8.97 -3.04 -5.67
N ALA A 50 7.79 -2.76 -5.12
CA ALA A 50 6.83 -3.79 -4.72
C ALA A 50 5.55 -3.72 -5.58
N ARG A 51 5.13 -4.85 -6.16
CA ARG A 51 3.80 -5.02 -6.75
C ARG A 51 2.80 -5.28 -5.63
N ILE A 52 1.80 -4.43 -5.48
CA ILE A 52 0.80 -4.51 -4.40
C ILE A 52 -0.11 -5.71 -4.63
N THR A 53 -0.27 -6.57 -3.63
CA THR A 53 -1.04 -7.84 -3.73
C THR A 53 -2.16 -7.93 -2.71
N GLU A 54 -2.17 -7.06 -1.70
CA GLU A 54 -3.19 -6.99 -0.67
C GLU A 54 -3.33 -5.57 -0.12
N VAL A 55 -4.58 -5.14 0.10
CA VAL A 55 -4.92 -3.84 0.66
C VAL A 55 -6.13 -3.91 1.61
N GLU A 56 -6.30 -2.89 2.44
CA GLU A 56 -7.51 -2.68 3.26
C GLU A 56 -8.04 -1.25 3.16
N ALA A 57 -9.34 -1.10 2.95
CA ALA A 57 -10.02 0.18 2.90
C ALA A 57 -10.48 0.66 4.29
N TYR A 58 -10.36 1.96 4.53
CA TYR A 58 -10.79 2.63 5.75
C TYR A 58 -11.51 3.95 5.43
N ALA A 59 -12.76 4.05 5.87
CA ALA A 59 -13.56 5.27 5.73
C ALA A 59 -13.43 6.12 7.00
N GLY A 60 -13.40 7.44 6.88
CA GLY A 60 -13.22 8.35 8.01
C GLY A 60 -14.50 8.95 8.56
N SER A 61 -15.55 9.09 7.74
CA SER A 61 -16.88 9.44 8.23
C SER A 61 -17.34 8.34 9.20
N GLY A 62 -18.00 8.72 10.30
CA GLY A 62 -18.17 7.93 11.53
C GLY A 62 -18.76 6.51 11.45
N GLY A 63 -19.01 5.95 10.25
CA GLY A 63 -19.43 4.58 10.03
C GLY A 63 -18.35 3.50 10.13
N ASP A 64 -17.06 3.84 10.18
CA ASP A 64 -15.98 2.84 10.29
C ASP A 64 -15.15 2.96 11.59
N PRO A 65 -15.50 2.24 12.66
CA PRO A 65 -14.78 2.30 13.94
C PRO A 65 -13.35 1.77 13.89
N ALA A 66 -12.94 1.09 12.81
CA ALA A 66 -11.56 0.63 12.64
C ALA A 66 -10.63 1.71 12.04
N SER A 67 -11.20 2.80 11.51
CA SER A 67 -10.44 3.88 10.89
C SER A 67 -9.82 4.82 11.92
N HIS A 68 -8.60 5.27 11.64
CA HIS A 68 -7.95 6.33 12.41
C HIS A 68 -8.69 7.66 12.36
N ALA A 69 -9.58 7.87 11.40
CA ALA A 69 -10.38 9.08 11.25
C ALA A 69 -11.79 8.96 11.84
N HIS A 70 -12.19 7.80 12.40
CA HIS A 70 -13.53 7.55 12.94
C HIS A 70 -14.01 8.61 13.94
N ARG A 71 -13.09 9.15 14.75
CA ARG A 71 -13.36 10.20 15.76
C ARG A 71 -13.05 11.60 15.26
N GLY A 72 -12.96 11.78 13.94
CA GLY A 72 -12.63 13.05 13.30
C GLY A 72 -11.12 13.31 13.15
N ARG A 73 -10.83 14.54 12.73
CA ARG A 73 -9.48 15.00 12.36
C ARG A 73 -8.62 15.25 13.60
N THR A 74 -7.36 14.83 13.51
CA THR A 74 -6.28 15.04 14.49
C THR A 74 -5.00 15.42 13.74
N PRO A 75 -3.97 15.97 14.41
CA PRO A 75 -2.68 16.23 13.75
C PRO A 75 -2.08 14.99 13.08
N ARG A 76 -2.24 13.81 13.70
CA ARG A 76 -1.71 12.54 13.17
C ARG A 76 -2.38 12.13 11.85
N ASN A 77 -3.71 12.15 11.81
CA ASN A 77 -4.47 11.66 10.64
C ASN A 77 -4.82 12.78 9.65
N ALA A 78 -4.30 14.00 9.84
CA ALA A 78 -4.71 15.19 9.09
C ALA A 78 -4.61 15.00 7.56
N VAL A 79 -3.57 14.29 7.09
CA VAL A 79 -3.39 13.99 5.66
C VAL A 79 -4.51 13.12 5.07
N MET A 80 -5.18 12.28 5.88
CA MET A 80 -6.31 11.47 5.40
C MET A 80 -7.48 12.33 4.90
N PHE A 81 -7.59 13.58 5.37
CA PHE A 81 -8.61 14.54 4.96
C PHE A 81 -8.16 15.43 3.80
N GLY A 82 -6.96 15.22 3.28
CA GLY A 82 -6.42 15.97 2.15
C GLY A 82 -6.81 15.37 0.79
N PRO A 83 -6.23 15.87 -0.31
CA PRO A 83 -6.46 15.32 -1.64
C PRO A 83 -5.96 13.87 -1.80
N ALA A 84 -6.56 13.14 -2.74
CA ALA A 84 -6.18 11.78 -3.08
C ALA A 84 -4.74 11.67 -3.63
N GLY A 85 -4.13 10.50 -3.48
CA GLY A 85 -2.78 10.21 -3.95
C GLY A 85 -1.65 10.62 -2.98
N TYR A 86 -1.99 11.07 -1.78
CA TYR A 86 -1.02 11.37 -0.72
C TYR A 86 -0.79 10.18 0.20
N ALA A 87 0.40 10.08 0.78
CA ALA A 87 0.77 9.03 1.72
C ALA A 87 0.32 9.38 3.15
N TYR A 88 -0.47 8.49 3.75
CA TYR A 88 -0.68 8.48 5.20
C TYR A 88 0.18 7.41 5.86
N VAL A 89 1.26 7.81 6.53
CA VAL A 89 2.18 6.90 7.20
C VAL A 89 2.04 7.02 8.72
N TYR A 90 2.05 5.90 9.43
CA TYR A 90 1.96 5.93 10.88
C TYR A 90 2.78 4.84 11.56
N PHE A 91 3.27 5.17 12.76
CA PHE A 91 3.98 4.22 13.60
C PHE A 91 2.99 3.40 14.44
N THR A 92 3.23 2.11 14.56
CA THR A 92 2.39 1.18 15.32
C THR A 92 3.23 0.20 16.13
N TYR A 93 2.66 -0.27 17.24
CA TYR A 93 3.25 -1.22 18.18
C TYR A 93 4.68 -0.88 18.65
N GLY A 94 5.06 0.40 18.60
CA GLY A 94 6.37 0.87 19.08
C GLY A 94 7.57 0.48 18.21
N MET A 95 7.36 -0.16 17.05
CA MET A 95 8.47 -0.71 16.25
C MET A 95 8.24 -0.75 14.73
N HIS A 96 7.04 -0.44 14.24
CA HIS A 96 6.68 -0.67 12.84
C HIS A 96 5.99 0.53 12.20
N TRP A 97 6.33 0.79 10.93
CA TRP A 97 5.61 1.73 10.07
C TRP A 97 4.57 0.99 9.23
N CYS A 98 3.43 1.64 9.02
CA CYS A 98 2.42 1.25 8.04
C CYS A 98 2.12 2.45 7.15
N MET A 99 1.80 2.20 5.88
CA MET A 99 1.50 3.23 4.89
C MET A 99 0.14 3.00 4.24
N ASN A 100 -0.58 4.08 4.03
CA ASN A 100 -1.84 4.11 3.30
C ASN A 100 -1.73 5.11 2.15
N VAL A 101 -2.57 4.92 1.13
CA VAL A 101 -2.83 5.89 0.07
C VAL A 101 -4.13 6.60 0.40
N VAL A 102 -4.12 7.93 0.46
CA VAL A 102 -5.32 8.75 0.63
C VAL A 102 -6.15 8.68 -0.65
N THR A 103 -7.46 8.52 -0.51
CA THR A 103 -8.41 8.32 -1.62
C THR A 103 -9.67 9.15 -1.39
N GLY A 104 -10.49 9.32 -2.43
CA GLY A 104 -11.75 10.03 -2.35
C GLY A 104 -11.63 11.55 -2.37
N VAL A 105 -12.68 12.21 -1.90
CA VAL A 105 -12.86 13.66 -1.96
C VAL A 105 -12.13 14.34 -0.81
N GLU A 106 -11.43 15.43 -1.12
CA GLU A 106 -10.78 16.26 -0.10
C GLU A 106 -11.80 16.76 0.94
N GLY A 107 -11.40 16.77 2.21
CA GLY A 107 -12.26 17.09 3.35
C GLY A 107 -12.96 15.87 3.96
N GLU A 108 -13.11 14.77 3.22
CA GLU A 108 -13.67 13.52 3.71
C GLU A 108 -12.56 12.48 3.89
N ALA A 109 -12.29 12.09 5.14
CA ALA A 109 -11.20 11.16 5.38
C ALA A 109 -11.46 9.79 4.74
N SER A 110 -10.51 9.32 3.95
CA SER A 110 -10.60 8.05 3.24
C SER A 110 -9.20 7.60 2.84
N ALA A 111 -8.84 6.35 3.17
CA ALA A 111 -7.52 5.83 2.84
C ALA A 111 -7.51 4.31 2.69
N VAL A 112 -6.52 3.84 1.94
CA VAL A 112 -6.29 2.42 1.68
C VAL A 112 -4.93 2.01 2.23
N LEU A 113 -4.92 1.16 3.26
CA LEU A 113 -3.72 0.54 3.81
C LEU A 113 -3.09 -0.40 2.77
N LEU A 114 -1.80 -0.22 2.50
CA LEU A 114 -1.02 -1.15 1.70
C LEU A 114 -0.53 -2.28 2.60
N ARG A 115 -1.02 -3.50 2.37
CA ARG A 115 -0.83 -4.61 3.30
C ARG A 115 0.24 -5.57 2.87
N ALA A 116 0.31 -5.92 1.60
CA ALA A 116 1.33 -6.83 1.14
C ALA A 116 1.69 -6.54 -0.31
N GLY A 117 2.87 -7.01 -0.68
CA GLY A 117 3.32 -6.99 -2.06
C GLY A 117 4.41 -8.00 -2.34
N GLU A 118 4.64 -8.20 -3.63
CA GLU A 118 5.78 -8.93 -4.19
C GLU A 118 6.91 -7.94 -4.47
N VAL A 119 8.13 -8.21 -3.99
CA VAL A 119 9.31 -7.44 -4.40
C VAL A 119 9.68 -7.84 -5.82
N VAL A 120 9.46 -6.93 -6.78
CA VAL A 120 9.70 -7.17 -8.21
C VAL A 120 10.98 -6.52 -8.73
N ASP A 121 11.56 -5.61 -7.95
CA ASP A 121 12.87 -5.00 -8.21
C ASP A 121 13.54 -4.58 -6.90
N GLY A 122 14.88 -4.51 -6.87
CA GLY A 122 15.65 -4.16 -5.67
C GLY A 122 15.75 -5.28 -4.63
N LEU A 123 15.71 -6.55 -5.04
CA LEU A 123 15.67 -7.70 -4.14
C LEU A 123 16.83 -7.76 -3.14
N ALA A 124 18.06 -7.42 -3.58
CA ALA A 124 19.24 -7.38 -2.71
C ALA A 124 19.05 -6.39 -1.55
N THR A 125 18.66 -5.15 -1.87
CA THR A 125 18.35 -4.10 -0.90
C THR A 125 17.24 -4.53 0.07
N ALA A 126 16.18 -5.17 -0.44
CA ALA A 126 15.09 -5.66 0.40
C ALA A 126 15.56 -6.76 1.39
N ARG A 127 16.45 -7.65 0.96
CA ARG A 127 17.06 -8.69 1.82
C ARG A 127 17.98 -8.10 2.88
N GLU A 128 18.80 -7.11 2.51
CA GLU A 128 19.68 -6.39 3.45
C GLU A 128 18.90 -5.69 4.56
N ARG A 129 17.76 -5.07 4.22
CA ARG A 129 16.85 -4.49 5.22
C ARG A 129 16.14 -5.53 6.07
N ARG A 130 16.03 -6.77 5.60
CA ARG A 130 15.25 -7.84 6.24
C ARG A 130 16.03 -9.16 6.37
N PRO A 131 17.20 -9.16 7.04
CA PRO A 131 18.12 -10.30 7.05
C PRO A 131 17.56 -11.56 7.74
N ALA A 132 16.56 -11.39 8.61
CA ALA A 132 15.89 -12.51 9.29
C ALA A 132 14.90 -13.28 8.37
N ILE A 133 14.55 -12.73 7.21
CA ILE A 133 13.60 -13.36 6.28
C ILE A 133 14.33 -14.21 5.26
N ARG A 134 14.02 -15.52 5.25
CA ARG A 134 14.71 -16.50 4.41
C ARG A 134 14.11 -16.68 3.01
N ARG A 135 12.82 -16.39 2.84
CA ARG A 135 12.11 -16.56 1.57
C ARG A 135 11.74 -15.20 1.02
N ASP A 136 12.02 -14.97 -0.26
CA ASP A 136 11.74 -13.67 -0.89
C ASP A 136 10.25 -13.30 -0.85
N LEU A 137 9.38 -14.31 -0.99
CA LEU A 137 7.92 -14.14 -0.88
C LEU A 137 7.46 -13.57 0.48
N ASP A 138 8.28 -13.67 1.53
CA ASP A 138 7.94 -13.18 2.87
C ASP A 138 8.51 -11.78 3.16
N LEU A 139 9.27 -11.19 2.23
CA LEU A 139 9.93 -9.89 2.40
C LEU A 139 8.94 -8.74 2.59
N ALA A 140 7.83 -8.74 1.85
CA ALA A 140 6.81 -7.70 1.91
C ALA A 140 5.40 -8.24 2.25
N ARG A 141 5.32 -9.45 2.82
CA ARG A 141 4.08 -10.15 3.17
C ARG A 141 3.46 -9.70 4.50
N GLY A 142 2.98 -8.46 4.55
CA GLY A 142 2.34 -7.82 5.72
C GLY A 142 2.70 -6.33 5.81
N PRO A 143 1.85 -5.47 6.42
CA PRO A 143 1.93 -4.02 6.22
C PRO A 143 3.25 -3.42 6.73
N ALA A 144 3.69 -3.86 7.91
CA ALA A 144 4.99 -3.50 8.47
C ALA A 144 6.17 -4.05 7.66
N ARG A 145 6.00 -5.25 7.09
CA ARG A 145 7.02 -5.93 6.29
C ARG A 145 7.22 -5.21 4.96
N LEU A 146 6.13 -4.80 4.32
CA LEU A 146 6.14 -3.99 3.11
C LEU A 146 6.92 -2.69 3.32
N CYS A 147 6.58 -1.91 4.36
CA CYS A 147 7.30 -0.67 4.66
C CYS A 147 8.79 -0.93 4.96
N SER A 148 9.10 -1.99 5.73
CA SER A 148 10.50 -2.33 6.05
C SER A 148 11.32 -2.72 4.81
N ALA A 149 10.75 -3.50 3.88
CA ALA A 149 11.44 -3.88 2.65
C ALA A 149 11.71 -2.65 1.75
N LEU A 150 10.76 -1.73 1.68
CA LEU A 150 10.86 -0.49 0.90
C LEU A 150 11.67 0.62 1.57
N GLY A 151 12.02 0.47 2.86
CA GLY A 151 12.68 1.52 3.63
C GLY A 151 11.79 2.73 3.89
N ILE A 152 10.49 2.51 4.06
CA ILE A 152 9.50 3.56 4.35
C ILE A 152 9.41 3.78 5.87
N ASP A 153 9.53 5.05 6.24
CA ASP A 153 9.45 5.58 7.61
C ASP A 153 8.62 6.88 7.64
N ARG A 154 8.74 7.68 8.71
CA ARG A 154 7.91 8.90 8.91
C ARG A 154 8.12 9.93 7.82
N GLU A 155 9.28 9.94 7.17
CA GLU A 155 9.68 10.91 6.16
C GLU A 155 8.78 10.83 4.91
N ALA A 156 8.10 9.69 4.71
CA ALA A 156 7.10 9.52 3.66
C ALA A 156 5.71 10.10 4.01
N TYR A 157 5.47 10.55 5.25
CA TYR A 157 4.18 11.14 5.62
C TYR A 157 3.89 12.39 4.79
N GLY A 158 2.72 12.43 4.14
CA GLY A 158 2.32 13.57 3.32
C GLY A 158 3.02 13.68 1.97
N ALA A 159 3.79 12.66 1.56
CA ALA A 159 4.37 12.62 0.22
C ALA A 159 3.26 12.42 -0.83
N TYR A 160 3.30 13.19 -1.92
CA TYR A 160 2.46 12.95 -3.09
C TYR A 160 3.03 11.81 -3.93
N LEU A 161 2.24 10.76 -4.15
CA LEU A 161 2.72 9.49 -4.67
C LEU A 161 2.76 9.41 -6.20
N LEU A 162 2.01 10.26 -6.90
CA LEU A 162 1.96 10.22 -8.36
C LEU A 162 3.01 11.11 -9.04
N GLY A 163 3.72 11.94 -8.27
CA GLY A 163 4.85 12.73 -8.75
C GLY A 163 6.16 11.94 -8.83
N ASP A 164 7.29 12.67 -8.89
CA ASP A 164 8.64 12.10 -9.01
C ASP A 164 9.43 12.08 -7.70
N GLY A 165 8.71 12.07 -6.58
CA GLY A 165 9.28 12.05 -5.24
C GLY A 165 10.00 10.74 -4.87
N PRO A 166 10.49 10.62 -3.62
CA PRO A 166 11.22 9.45 -3.14
C PRO A 166 10.33 8.21 -2.97
N VAL A 167 9.01 8.39 -2.86
CA VAL A 167 8.01 7.32 -2.85
C VAL A 167 7.07 7.56 -4.02
N ARG A 168 6.95 6.57 -4.92
CA ARG A 168 6.13 6.70 -6.13
C ARG A 168 5.20 5.51 -6.28
N LEU A 169 3.95 5.81 -6.60
CA LEU A 169 2.95 4.83 -6.98
C LEU A 169 2.78 4.90 -8.49
N ARG A 170 2.94 3.75 -9.15
CA ARG A 170 2.77 3.60 -10.59
C ARG A 170 1.67 2.57 -10.89
N PRO A 171 0.94 2.75 -12.01
CA PRO A 171 -0.05 1.79 -12.48
C PRO A 171 0.53 0.37 -12.62
N PRO A 172 -0.32 -0.67 -12.64
CA PRO A 172 0.16 -2.02 -12.82
C PRO A 172 0.75 -2.20 -14.23
N ALA A 173 1.81 -3.01 -14.35
CA ALA A 173 2.42 -3.31 -15.65
C ALA A 173 1.45 -4.01 -16.63
N ARG A 174 0.40 -4.65 -16.10
CA ARG A 174 -0.70 -5.25 -16.85
C ARG A 174 -1.99 -5.06 -16.05
N PRO A 175 -3.15 -4.83 -16.69
CA PRO A 175 -4.42 -4.77 -15.99
C PRO A 175 -4.64 -6.01 -15.11
N VAL A 176 -5.15 -5.80 -13.90
CA VAL A 176 -5.56 -6.89 -13.00
C VAL A 176 -7.01 -7.27 -13.33
N PRO A 177 -7.29 -8.52 -13.74
CA PRO A 177 -8.64 -8.96 -14.00
C PRO A 177 -9.50 -8.96 -12.73
N SER A 178 -10.71 -8.41 -12.80
CA SER A 178 -11.59 -8.23 -11.63
C SER A 178 -11.94 -9.54 -10.91
N GLU A 179 -12.01 -10.65 -11.65
CA GLU A 179 -12.31 -12.00 -11.17
C GLU A 179 -11.19 -12.59 -10.31
N THR A 180 -9.97 -12.04 -10.41
CA THR A 180 -8.84 -12.42 -9.57
C THR A 180 -8.80 -11.66 -8.25
N VAL A 181 -9.70 -10.69 -8.04
CA VAL A 181 -9.75 -9.89 -6.81
C VAL A 181 -10.77 -10.44 -5.84
N VAL A 182 -10.29 -10.99 -4.73
CA VAL A 182 -11.14 -11.50 -3.64
C VAL A 182 -11.32 -10.41 -2.59
N ALA A 183 -12.49 -10.41 -1.94
CA ALA A 183 -12.82 -9.50 -0.86
C ALA A 183 -13.15 -10.27 0.43
N GLY A 184 -12.88 -9.67 1.58
CA GLY A 184 -13.10 -10.32 2.86
C GLY A 184 -12.85 -9.41 4.06
N PRO A 185 -12.98 -9.94 5.29
CA PRO A 185 -12.83 -9.17 6.50
C PRO A 185 -11.40 -8.65 6.68
N ARG A 186 -11.29 -7.46 7.28
CA ARG A 186 -10.01 -6.83 7.60
C ARG A 186 -9.30 -7.57 8.74
N VAL A 187 -7.97 -7.58 8.70
CA VAL A 187 -7.09 -8.27 9.64
C VAL A 187 -6.81 -7.39 10.84
N GLY A 188 -6.94 -7.95 12.04
CA GLY A 188 -6.49 -7.28 13.27
C GLY A 188 -7.27 -6.03 13.67
N VAL A 189 -8.38 -5.70 13.00
CA VAL A 189 -9.25 -4.58 13.40
C VAL A 189 -10.06 -4.95 14.65
N THR A 190 -10.35 -3.96 15.51
CA THR A 190 -11.10 -4.11 16.77
C THR A 190 -12.60 -3.86 16.64
N GLY A 191 -13.07 -3.47 15.45
CA GLY A 191 -14.48 -3.24 15.12
C GLY A 191 -14.72 -3.37 13.62
N ALA A 192 -15.99 -3.36 13.21
CA ALA A 192 -16.40 -3.53 11.81
C ALA A 192 -15.76 -4.75 11.13
N HIS A 193 -15.77 -5.88 11.84
CA HIS A 193 -15.10 -7.12 11.43
C HIS A 193 -15.76 -7.79 10.23
N ASP A 194 -17.05 -7.54 10.00
CA ASP A 194 -17.82 -8.21 8.94
C ASP A 194 -17.80 -7.42 7.61
N LEU A 195 -17.19 -6.23 7.60
CA LEU A 195 -17.05 -5.45 6.37
C LEU A 195 -16.02 -6.12 5.43
N PRO A 196 -16.40 -6.44 4.17
CA PRO A 196 -15.51 -7.08 3.20
C PRO A 196 -14.56 -6.05 2.55
N TRP A 197 -13.85 -5.29 3.37
CA TRP A 197 -13.03 -4.14 2.97
C TRP A 197 -11.53 -4.45 2.91
N ARG A 198 -11.16 -5.72 3.03
CA ARG A 198 -9.84 -6.22 2.61
C ARG A 198 -9.98 -6.77 1.20
N PHE A 199 -9.03 -6.43 0.32
CA PHE A 199 -8.95 -6.93 -1.05
C PHE A 199 -7.58 -7.55 -1.31
N TRP A 200 -7.53 -8.66 -2.05
CA TRP A 200 -6.28 -9.33 -2.44
C TRP A 200 -6.41 -10.08 -3.75
N LEU A 201 -5.25 -10.41 -4.33
CA LEU A 201 -5.16 -11.24 -5.53
C LEU A 201 -5.30 -12.73 -5.18
N ASP A 202 -6.25 -13.42 -5.79
CA ASP A 202 -6.53 -14.83 -5.50
C ASP A 202 -5.33 -15.73 -5.82
N GLY A 203 -5.06 -16.68 -4.92
CA GLY A 203 -3.93 -17.61 -5.05
C GLY A 203 -2.52 -16.98 -4.99
N ASP A 204 -2.38 -15.66 -4.86
CA ASP A 204 -1.06 -15.02 -4.87
C ASP A 204 -0.28 -15.33 -3.57
N PRO A 205 0.93 -15.92 -3.65
CA PRO A 205 1.66 -16.41 -2.49
C PRO A 205 2.18 -15.30 -1.58
N THR A 206 2.18 -14.05 -2.05
CA THR A 206 2.66 -12.89 -1.30
C THR A 206 1.55 -12.23 -0.46
N VAL A 207 0.30 -12.65 -0.61
CA VAL A 207 -0.83 -12.22 0.24
C VAL A 207 -0.61 -12.66 1.68
N SER A 208 -0.73 -11.73 2.63
CA SER A 208 -0.47 -12.00 4.04
C SER A 208 -1.49 -12.95 4.67
N ALA A 209 -1.03 -13.69 5.67
CA ALA A 209 -1.88 -14.62 6.42
C ALA A 209 -3.00 -13.86 7.14
N TYR A 210 -4.24 -14.32 6.98
CA TYR A 210 -5.37 -13.80 7.74
C TYR A 210 -5.21 -14.14 9.24
N ARG A 211 -5.43 -13.14 10.09
CA ARG A 211 -5.47 -13.30 11.55
C ARG A 211 -6.61 -12.46 12.11
N ARG A 212 -7.60 -13.11 12.70
CA ARG A 212 -8.68 -12.41 13.41
C ARG A 212 -8.11 -11.72 14.65
N HIS A 213 -8.59 -10.51 14.96
CA HIS A 213 -8.26 -9.88 16.23
C HIS A 213 -8.80 -10.74 17.39
N VAL A 214 -7.94 -11.06 18.35
CA VAL A 214 -8.32 -11.73 19.59
C VAL A 214 -8.16 -10.70 20.71
N PRO A 215 -9.25 -10.26 21.38
CA PRO A 215 -9.14 -9.34 22.50
C PRO A 215 -8.19 -9.90 23.56
N ARG A 216 -7.22 -9.08 24.01
CA ARG A 216 -6.40 -9.44 25.17
C ARG A 216 -7.29 -9.43 26.41
N VAL A 217 -7.57 -10.61 26.96
CA VAL A 217 -8.15 -10.74 28.30
C VAL A 217 -7.10 -10.20 29.27
N ARG A 218 -7.36 -9.02 29.85
CA ARG A 218 -6.56 -8.54 30.98
C ARG A 218 -6.95 -9.41 32.18
N ARG A 219 -6.01 -10.21 32.68
CA ARG A 219 -6.09 -10.78 34.03
C ARG A 219 -5.59 -9.74 35.03
#